data_AF-A0A139AXJ0-F1
#
_entry.id   AF-A0A139AXJ0-F1
#
_cell.length_a   1.000
_cell.length_b   1.000
_cell.length_c   1.000
_cell.angle_alpha   90.00
_cell.angle_beta   90.00
_cell.angle_gamma   90.00
#
_symmetry.space_group_name_H-M   'P 1'
#
loop_
_entity.id
_entity.type
_entity.pdbx_description
1 polymer ?
#
loop_
_entity_poly.entity_id
_entity_poly.type
_entity_poly.pdbx_seq_one_letter_code
_entity_poly.pdbx_strand_id
1 'polypeptide(L)'
;MPMLAIFYCAIAVGGPFLALAYYHQLLYSVLSPVYLSLSLFLLINALICTWEMTLFISRKLIKKQYDELRKKYGKDKLPSPLFLFDHVAFTDAVSMQWWSWVWSTYSLLDPSYSDQTTFGFFVDVGNGFLTFLPTLHLLASLTFDLPAPLNISPRILGLVNACFFWQELEGTVLYFSSFFLNDRQRGKSAASIAVVIIANGIWVAGPALGLYCCWEMVQSNTLDVVRLS
;
A
#
# COMPACT_ATOMS: atom_id res chain seq x y z
N MET A 1 12.73 11.96 -21.11
CA MET A 1 12.57 10.65 -21.78
C MET A 1 11.56 9.84 -20.99
N PRO A 2 10.59 9.16 -21.63
CA PRO A 2 9.69 8.23 -20.96
C PRO A 2 10.49 7.09 -20.30
N MET A 3 10.08 6.68 -19.10
CA MET A 3 10.65 5.55 -18.37
C MET A 3 9.56 4.53 -18.05
N LEU A 4 9.93 3.30 -17.70
CA LEU A 4 8.96 2.30 -17.25
C LEU A 4 8.23 2.78 -15.98
N ALA A 5 6.94 2.52 -15.86
CA ALA A 5 6.18 2.89 -14.67
C ALA A 5 6.76 2.30 -13.35
N ILE A 6 7.29 1.07 -13.42
CA ILE A 6 7.97 0.42 -12.29
C ILE A 6 9.21 1.19 -11.84
N PHE A 7 9.89 1.91 -12.73
CA PHE A 7 11.03 2.75 -12.37
C PHE A 7 10.60 3.90 -11.44
N TYR A 8 9.46 4.53 -11.72
CA TYR A 8 8.91 5.57 -10.85
C TYR A 8 8.49 5.01 -9.49
N CYS A 9 7.89 3.81 -9.45
CA CYS A 9 7.57 3.13 -8.20
C CYS A 9 8.84 2.82 -7.38
N ALA A 10 9.88 2.31 -8.06
CA ALA A 10 11.15 1.98 -7.43
C ALA A 10 11.86 3.22 -6.87
N ILE A 11 11.77 4.38 -7.53
CA ILE A 11 12.29 5.63 -6.99
C ILE A 11 11.44 6.11 -5.80
N ALA A 12 10.11 6.10 -5.94
CA ALA A 12 9.19 6.60 -4.93
C ALA A 12 9.29 5.83 -3.60
N VAL A 13 9.60 4.54 -3.64
CA VAL A 13 9.78 3.70 -2.45
C VAL A 13 11.26 3.53 -2.12
N GLY A 14 12.06 3.07 -3.08
CA GLY A 14 13.45 2.68 -2.85
C GLY A 14 14.37 3.84 -2.50
N GLY A 15 14.19 5.02 -3.11
CA GLY A 15 14.97 6.21 -2.77
C GLY A 15 14.80 6.62 -1.31
N PRO A 16 13.57 6.91 -0.87
CA PRO A 16 13.28 7.20 0.53
C PRO A 16 13.68 6.06 1.47
N PHE A 17 13.45 4.80 1.10
CA PHE A 17 13.82 3.66 1.93
C PHE A 17 15.31 3.63 2.24
N LEU A 18 16.16 3.76 1.21
CA LEU A 18 17.62 3.78 1.39
C LEU A 18 18.07 5.00 2.21
N ALA A 19 17.46 6.17 1.99
CA ALA A 19 17.77 7.36 2.77
C ALA A 19 17.41 7.17 4.25
N LEU A 20 16.21 6.63 4.53
CA LEU A 20 15.74 6.36 5.89
C LEU A 20 16.59 5.30 6.60
N ALA A 21 16.94 4.21 5.91
CA ALA A 21 17.86 3.20 6.42
C ALA A 21 19.23 3.79 6.79
N TYR A 22 19.76 4.68 5.93
CA TYR A 22 21.01 5.38 6.18
C TYR A 22 20.92 6.32 7.41
N TYR A 23 19.86 7.13 7.50
CA TYR A 23 19.66 8.01 8.65
C TYR A 23 19.44 7.24 9.96
N HIS A 24 18.72 6.12 9.91
CA HIS A 24 18.53 5.27 11.08
C HIS A 24 19.88 4.74 11.60
N GLN A 25 20.74 4.25 10.71
CA GLN A 25 22.08 3.80 11.08
C GLN A 25 22.92 4.93 11.68
N LEU A 26 22.84 6.14 11.14
CA LEU A 26 23.57 7.29 11.67
C LEU A 26 23.08 7.71 13.06
N LEU A 27 21.78 7.71 13.29
CA LEU A 27 21.17 8.21 14.53
C LEU A 27 21.26 7.20 15.67
N TYR A 28 21.05 5.92 15.39
CA TYR A 28 20.94 4.87 16.42
C TYR A 28 22.11 3.89 16.41
N SER A 29 23.07 4.05 15.48
CA SER A 29 24.22 3.16 15.32
C SER A 29 23.87 1.68 15.08
N VAL A 30 22.60 1.38 14.75
CA VAL A 30 22.06 0.05 14.51
C VAL A 30 21.17 0.07 13.27
N LEU A 31 21.20 -1.02 12.51
CA LEU A 31 20.33 -1.25 11.36
C LEU A 31 19.27 -2.29 11.73
N SER A 32 18.23 -1.84 12.43
CA SER A 32 17.17 -2.70 12.96
C SER A 32 16.39 -3.39 11.82
N PRO A 33 16.34 -4.74 11.79
CA PRO A 33 15.53 -5.46 10.81
C PRO A 33 14.03 -5.14 10.93
N VAL A 34 13.56 -4.85 12.15
CA VAL A 34 12.20 -4.41 12.43
C VAL A 34 11.95 -3.05 11.79
N TYR A 35 12.84 -2.09 11.99
CA TYR A 35 12.76 -0.78 11.35
C TYR A 35 12.79 -0.88 9.83
N LEU A 36 13.72 -1.65 9.26
CA LEU A 36 13.82 -1.80 7.80
C LEU A 36 12.55 -2.38 7.20
N SER A 37 12.01 -3.43 7.84
CA SER A 37 10.80 -4.10 7.33
C SER A 37 9.58 -3.19 7.46
N LEU A 38 9.41 -2.52 8.62
CA LEU A 38 8.28 -1.64 8.86
C LEU A 38 8.36 -0.35 8.02
N SER A 39 9.54 0.26 7.88
CA SER A 39 9.71 1.46 7.05
C SER A 39 9.48 1.18 5.57
N LEU A 40 9.94 0.02 5.06
CA LEU A 40 9.64 -0.41 3.69
C LEU A 40 8.14 -0.59 3.49
N PHE A 41 7.47 -1.28 4.42
CA PHE A 41 6.02 -1.45 4.37
C PHE A 41 5.28 -0.11 4.38
N LEU A 42 5.65 0.82 5.27
CA LEU A 42 5.03 2.13 5.37
C LEU A 42 5.25 2.99 4.10
N LEU A 43 6.42 2.90 3.46
CA LEU A 43 6.66 3.58 2.19
C LEU A 43 5.83 2.99 1.04
N ILE A 44 5.69 1.65 1.01
CA ILE A 44 4.79 0.99 0.08
C ILE A 44 3.35 1.43 0.35
N ASN A 45 2.91 1.43 1.61
CA ASN A 45 1.57 1.87 1.99
C ASN A 45 1.32 3.32 1.57
N ALA A 46 2.27 4.22 1.80
CA ALA A 46 2.15 5.61 1.38
C ALA A 46 1.97 5.73 -0.15
N LEU A 47 2.73 4.96 -0.95
CA LEU A 47 2.53 4.91 -2.41
C LEU A 47 1.15 4.36 -2.75
N ILE A 48 0.76 3.22 -2.17
CA ILE A 48 -0.54 2.59 -2.48
C ILE A 48 -1.70 3.49 -2.07
N CYS A 49 -1.62 4.19 -0.94
CA CYS A 49 -2.61 5.19 -0.53
C CYS A 49 -2.85 6.25 -1.63
N THR A 50 -1.80 6.70 -2.34
CA THR A 50 -1.99 7.64 -3.46
C THR A 50 -2.72 7.00 -4.63
N TRP A 51 -2.50 5.71 -4.88
CA TRP A 51 -3.26 4.95 -5.86
C TRP A 51 -4.70 4.76 -5.40
N GLU A 52 -4.96 4.49 -4.14
CA GLU A 52 -6.32 4.34 -3.60
C GLU A 52 -7.11 5.66 -3.57
N MET A 53 -6.45 6.79 -3.31
CA MET A 53 -7.06 8.10 -3.55
C MET A 53 -7.42 8.27 -5.05
N THR A 54 -6.56 7.79 -5.94
CA THR A 54 -6.82 7.75 -7.38
C THR A 54 -8.02 6.86 -7.72
N LEU A 55 -8.21 5.73 -7.02
CA LEU A 55 -9.38 4.85 -7.17
C LEU A 55 -10.68 5.63 -7.00
N PHE A 56 -10.75 6.48 -5.98
CA PHE A 56 -11.92 7.33 -5.74
C PHE A 56 -12.06 8.49 -6.73
N ILE A 57 -10.98 9.24 -6.93
CA ILE A 57 -10.97 10.47 -7.75
C ILE A 57 -11.28 10.12 -9.21
N SER A 58 -10.65 9.06 -9.72
CA SER A 58 -10.72 8.64 -11.13
C SER A 58 -11.74 7.51 -11.38
N ARG A 59 -12.64 7.21 -10.43
CA ARG A 59 -13.58 6.07 -10.52
C ARG A 59 -14.35 5.95 -11.83
N LYS A 60 -14.77 7.08 -12.42
CA LYS A 60 -15.47 7.09 -13.73
C LYS A 60 -14.54 6.68 -14.87
N LEU A 61 -13.30 7.16 -14.86
CA LEU A 61 -12.28 6.81 -15.83
C LEU A 61 -11.88 5.33 -15.69
N ILE A 62 -11.68 4.86 -14.46
CA ILE A 62 -11.37 3.46 -14.16
C ILE A 62 -12.45 2.54 -14.70
N LYS A 63 -13.74 2.87 -14.48
CA LYS A 63 -14.86 2.09 -15.03
C LYS A 63 -14.84 2.03 -16.56
N LYS A 64 -14.60 3.18 -17.21
CA LYS A 64 -14.50 3.26 -18.67
C LYS A 64 -13.33 2.40 -19.20
N GLN A 65 -12.14 2.56 -18.64
CA GLN A 65 -10.95 1.79 -19.01
C GLN A 65 -11.16 0.29 -18.77
N TYR A 66 -11.75 -0.10 -17.64
CA TYR A 66 -12.08 -1.50 -17.35
C TYR A 66 -13.03 -2.08 -18.40
N ASP A 67 -14.09 -1.37 -18.79
CA ASP A 67 -15.02 -1.84 -19.82
C ASP A 67 -14.33 -2.02 -21.18
N GLU A 68 -13.41 -1.13 -21.54
CA GLU A 68 -12.59 -1.23 -22.76
C GLU A 68 -11.61 -2.42 -22.70
N LEU A 69 -10.89 -2.57 -21.60
CA LEU A 69 -9.96 -3.67 -21.36
C LEU A 69 -10.68 -5.02 -21.37
N ARG A 70 -11.85 -5.11 -20.71
CA ARG A 70 -12.67 -6.33 -20.66
C ARG A 70 -13.17 -6.71 -22.04
N LYS A 71 -13.55 -5.75 -22.89
CA LYS A 71 -13.92 -6.01 -24.29
C LYS A 71 -12.73 -6.52 -25.10
N LYS A 72 -11.53 -5.98 -24.87
CA LYS A 72 -10.33 -6.30 -25.64
C LYS A 72 -9.72 -7.66 -25.27
N TYR A 73 -9.54 -7.92 -23.98
CA TYR A 73 -8.81 -9.09 -23.48
C TYR A 73 -9.73 -10.19 -22.93
N GLY A 74 -10.98 -9.88 -22.65
CA GLY A 74 -11.93 -10.77 -21.97
C GLY A 74 -11.87 -10.64 -20.45
N LYS A 75 -12.70 -11.42 -19.76
CA LYS A 75 -12.70 -11.53 -18.29
C LYS A 75 -11.46 -12.32 -17.83
N ASP A 76 -10.91 -11.97 -16.68
CA ASP A 76 -9.87 -12.76 -15.97
C ASP A 76 -8.49 -12.84 -16.66
N LYS A 77 -8.28 -12.05 -17.71
CA LYS A 77 -7.03 -11.99 -18.49
C LYS A 77 -6.38 -10.63 -18.35
N LEU A 78 -5.17 -10.61 -17.81
CA LEU A 78 -4.36 -9.40 -17.72
C LEU A 78 -3.74 -9.04 -19.08
N PRO A 79 -3.55 -7.75 -19.37
CA PRO A 79 -2.69 -7.31 -20.47
C PRO A 79 -1.27 -7.84 -20.31
N SER A 80 -0.60 -8.09 -21.44
CA SER A 80 0.83 -8.38 -21.50
C SER A 80 1.48 -7.40 -22.49
N PRO A 81 2.44 -6.57 -22.05
CA PRO A 81 2.94 -6.45 -20.68
C PRO A 81 1.90 -5.85 -19.71
N LEU A 82 2.13 -5.99 -18.40
CA LEU A 82 1.37 -5.26 -17.37
C LEU A 82 1.69 -3.77 -17.45
N PHE A 83 0.76 -2.93 -17.01
CA PHE A 83 0.90 -1.47 -17.05
C PHE A 83 2.18 -0.95 -16.34
N LEU A 84 2.70 -1.68 -15.34
CA LEU A 84 3.96 -1.36 -14.66
C LEU A 84 5.18 -1.38 -15.59
N PHE A 85 5.09 -2.06 -16.72
CA PHE A 85 6.14 -2.15 -17.73
C PHE A 85 5.82 -1.33 -18.97
N ASP A 86 4.80 -0.46 -18.93
CA ASP A 86 4.57 0.55 -19.95
C ASP A 86 5.48 1.76 -19.73
N HIS A 87 5.81 2.44 -20.83
CA HIS A 87 6.59 3.68 -20.78
C HIS A 87 5.69 4.87 -20.47
N VAL A 88 6.11 5.69 -19.52
CA VAL A 88 5.36 6.81 -18.98
C VAL A 88 6.25 8.05 -19.00
N ALA A 89 5.70 9.18 -19.46
CA ALA A 89 6.39 10.45 -19.32
C ALA A 89 6.37 10.90 -17.86
N PHE A 90 7.40 11.63 -17.42
CA PHE A 90 7.49 12.09 -16.03
C PHE A 90 6.26 12.89 -15.58
N THR A 91 5.70 13.74 -16.46
CA THR A 91 4.49 14.52 -16.19
C THR A 91 3.25 13.64 -15.94
N ASP A 92 3.18 12.50 -16.61
CA ASP A 92 2.10 11.54 -16.41
C ASP A 92 2.34 10.71 -15.15
N ALA A 93 3.59 10.36 -14.85
CA ALA A 93 3.96 9.63 -13.65
C ALA A 93 3.68 10.40 -12.34
N VAL A 94 3.67 11.74 -12.39
CA VAL A 94 3.25 12.58 -11.25
C VAL A 94 1.75 12.92 -11.27
N SER A 95 1.01 12.47 -12.30
CA SER A 95 -0.43 12.68 -12.42
C SER A 95 -1.20 11.48 -11.86
N MET A 96 -2.17 11.75 -10.98
CA MET A 96 -3.09 10.71 -10.49
C MET A 96 -3.83 10.02 -11.65
N GLN A 97 -4.08 10.72 -12.75
CA GLN A 97 -4.86 10.17 -13.86
C GLN A 97 -4.18 8.95 -14.51
N TRP A 98 -2.85 8.97 -14.64
CA TRP A 98 -2.13 7.85 -15.24
C TRP A 98 -2.24 6.59 -14.35
N TRP A 99 -2.13 6.75 -13.04
CA TRP A 99 -2.25 5.66 -12.07
C TRP A 99 -3.64 5.02 -11.98
N SER A 100 -4.66 5.58 -12.65
CA SER A 100 -5.95 4.89 -12.84
C SER A 100 -5.82 3.53 -13.54
N TRP A 101 -4.75 3.34 -14.33
CA TRP A 101 -4.43 2.06 -14.99
C TRP A 101 -4.14 0.92 -14.02
N VAL A 102 -3.64 1.20 -12.81
CA VAL A 102 -3.46 0.20 -11.75
C VAL A 102 -4.79 -0.50 -11.51
N TRP A 103 -5.83 0.30 -11.22
CA TRP A 103 -7.15 -0.19 -10.82
C TRP A 103 -7.96 -0.74 -11.98
N SER A 104 -7.90 -0.12 -13.16
CA SER A 104 -8.65 -0.64 -14.32
C SER A 104 -8.09 -1.97 -14.80
N THR A 105 -6.75 -2.16 -14.73
CA THR A 105 -6.11 -3.44 -15.02
C THR A 105 -6.40 -4.48 -13.93
N TYR A 106 -6.27 -4.11 -12.66
CA TYR A 106 -6.55 -5.01 -11.54
C TYR A 106 -8.04 -5.41 -11.48
N SER A 107 -8.95 -4.55 -11.98
CA SER A 107 -10.38 -4.86 -12.11
C SER A 107 -10.68 -6.04 -13.02
N LEU A 108 -9.77 -6.41 -13.94
CA LEU A 108 -9.88 -7.64 -14.73
C LEU A 108 -9.71 -8.89 -13.87
N LEU A 109 -8.99 -8.77 -12.74
CA LEU A 109 -8.86 -9.82 -11.73
C LEU A 109 -9.96 -9.73 -10.68
N ASP A 110 -10.26 -8.55 -10.17
CA ASP A 110 -11.32 -8.35 -9.19
C ASP A 110 -12.22 -7.18 -9.59
N PRO A 111 -13.44 -7.45 -10.09
CA PRO A 111 -14.36 -6.39 -10.53
C PRO A 111 -14.73 -5.37 -9.45
N SER A 112 -14.48 -5.66 -8.17
CA SER A 112 -14.77 -4.77 -7.04
C SER A 112 -14.19 -3.36 -7.24
N TYR A 113 -13.00 -3.25 -7.84
CA TYR A 113 -12.34 -1.96 -8.06
C TYR A 113 -12.97 -1.12 -9.18
N SER A 114 -13.86 -1.71 -9.97
CA SER A 114 -14.69 -1.01 -10.94
C SER A 114 -16.12 -0.78 -10.45
N ASP A 115 -16.48 -1.34 -9.29
CA ASP A 115 -17.83 -1.36 -8.74
C ASP A 115 -17.89 -0.70 -7.35
N GLN A 116 -18.47 0.51 -7.34
CA GLN A 116 -18.63 1.36 -6.15
C GLN A 116 -19.64 0.79 -5.13
N THR A 117 -20.28 -0.35 -5.39
CA THR A 117 -21.17 -1.00 -4.42
C THR A 117 -20.44 -2.00 -3.53
N THR A 118 -19.17 -2.28 -3.82
CA THR A 118 -18.44 -3.38 -3.18
C THR A 118 -17.63 -2.95 -1.96
N PHE A 119 -17.46 -3.88 -1.02
CA PHE A 119 -16.56 -3.72 0.11
C PHE A 119 -15.13 -3.39 -0.35
N GLY A 120 -14.61 -4.10 -1.36
CA GLY A 120 -13.25 -3.91 -1.88
C GLY A 120 -12.99 -2.48 -2.36
N PHE A 121 -14.00 -1.83 -2.96
CA PHE A 121 -13.86 -0.42 -3.34
C PHE A 121 -13.71 0.49 -2.10
N PHE A 122 -14.59 0.32 -1.10
CA PHE A 122 -14.61 1.23 0.04
C PHE A 122 -13.49 1.01 1.05
N VAL A 123 -13.01 -0.23 1.22
CA VAL A 123 -11.91 -0.52 2.15
C VAL A 123 -10.61 0.11 1.65
N ASP A 124 -10.29 -0.02 0.36
CA ASP A 124 -9.09 0.56 -0.24
C ASP A 124 -9.20 2.10 -0.31
N VAL A 125 -10.36 2.65 -0.72
CA VAL A 125 -10.58 4.11 -0.65
C VAL A 125 -10.45 4.63 0.78
N GLY A 126 -10.98 3.91 1.76
CA GLY A 126 -10.84 4.23 3.18
C GLY A 126 -9.38 4.27 3.61
N ASN A 127 -8.60 3.25 3.25
CA ASN A 127 -7.16 3.19 3.49
C ASN A 127 -6.47 4.44 2.91
N GLY A 128 -6.65 4.70 1.62
CA GLY A 128 -5.99 5.81 0.94
C GLY A 128 -6.21 7.18 1.60
N PHE A 129 -7.43 7.47 2.07
CA PHE A 129 -7.71 8.76 2.71
C PHE A 129 -7.39 8.81 4.20
N LEU A 130 -7.48 7.68 4.92
CA LEU A 130 -7.37 7.68 6.38
C LEU A 130 -5.97 7.31 6.88
N THR A 131 -5.23 6.45 6.17
CA THR A 131 -3.94 5.92 6.63
C THR A 131 -2.73 6.63 6.02
N PHE A 132 -2.90 7.43 4.96
CA PHE A 132 -1.79 8.15 4.32
C PHE A 132 -1.02 9.05 5.29
N LEU A 133 -1.71 9.99 5.97
CA LEU A 133 -1.05 10.90 6.91
C LEU A 133 -0.52 10.18 8.17
N PRO A 134 -1.27 9.26 8.81
CA PRO A 134 -0.73 8.44 9.90
C PRO A 134 0.51 7.66 9.51
N THR A 135 0.54 7.06 8.31
CA THR A 135 1.69 6.33 7.77
C THR A 135 2.93 7.21 7.68
N LEU A 136 2.80 8.41 7.11
CA LEU A 136 3.92 9.36 7.02
C LEU A 136 4.38 9.85 8.40
N HIS A 137 3.44 10.10 9.31
CA HIS A 137 3.76 10.54 10.67
C HIS A 137 4.45 9.44 11.48
N LEU A 138 3.98 8.20 11.38
CA LEU A 138 4.64 7.04 11.98
C LEU A 138 6.05 6.87 11.42
N LEU A 139 6.20 6.82 10.10
CA LEU A 139 7.50 6.66 9.43
C LEU A 139 8.51 7.73 9.88
N ALA A 140 8.07 8.98 9.96
CA ALA A 140 8.88 10.09 10.42
C ALA A 140 9.24 9.95 11.91
N SER A 141 8.29 9.56 12.75
CA SER A 141 8.50 9.38 14.20
C SER A 141 9.43 8.21 14.52
N LEU A 142 9.38 7.13 13.75
CA LEU A 142 10.28 5.99 13.90
C LEU A 142 11.74 6.37 13.60
N THR A 143 11.94 7.32 12.69
CA THR A 143 13.27 7.70 12.20
C THR A 143 13.86 8.89 12.95
N PHE A 144 13.07 9.94 13.15
CA PHE A 144 13.52 11.25 13.60
C PHE A 144 12.87 11.64 14.92
N ASP A 145 13.57 12.47 15.70
CA ASP A 145 12.98 13.17 16.82
C ASP A 145 12.25 14.42 16.31
N LEU A 146 10.94 14.28 16.14
CA LEU A 146 10.10 15.34 15.57
C LEU A 146 10.00 16.55 16.53
N PRO A 147 9.77 17.77 16.02
CA PRO A 147 9.43 18.92 16.85
C PRO A 147 7.96 18.86 17.29
N ALA A 148 7.63 19.58 18.38
CA ALA A 148 6.24 19.83 18.75
C ALA A 148 5.51 20.61 17.64
N PRO A 149 4.21 20.34 17.38
CA PRO A 149 3.32 19.41 18.09
C PRO A 149 3.33 17.97 17.52
N LEU A 150 4.17 17.67 16.54
CA LEU A 150 4.22 16.34 15.89
C LEU A 150 4.90 15.28 16.79
N ASN A 151 5.71 15.72 17.75
CA ASN A 151 6.27 14.86 18.78
C ASN A 151 5.19 14.46 19.80
N ILE A 152 4.60 13.30 19.59
CA ILE A 152 3.67 12.68 20.52
C ILE A 152 4.34 11.53 21.25
N SER A 153 3.83 11.16 22.42
CA SER A 153 4.41 10.03 23.17
C SER A 153 4.34 8.74 22.34
N PRO A 154 5.36 7.86 22.42
CA PRO A 154 5.34 6.58 21.71
C PRO A 154 4.10 5.75 22.02
N ARG A 155 3.56 5.83 23.25
CA ARG A 155 2.31 5.18 23.61
C ARG A 155 1.11 5.69 22.79
N ILE A 156 0.96 7.01 22.63
CA ILE A 156 -0.14 7.56 21.81
C ILE A 156 0.07 7.18 20.35
N LEU A 157 1.31 7.26 19.86
CA LEU A 157 1.67 6.85 18.51
C LEU A 157 1.27 5.38 18.26
N GLY A 158 1.58 4.49 19.19
CA GLY A 158 1.21 3.07 19.14
C GLY A 158 -0.30 2.84 19.20
N LEU A 159 -1.04 3.54 20.07
CA LEU A 159 -2.51 3.41 20.14
C LEU A 159 -3.17 3.83 18.83
N VAL A 160 -2.77 4.97 18.27
CA VAL A 160 -3.35 5.49 17.03
C VAL A 160 -3.03 4.57 15.85
N ASN A 161 -1.78 4.14 15.71
CA ASN A 161 -1.37 3.29 14.59
C ASN A 161 -1.86 1.85 14.72
N ALA A 162 -2.10 1.35 15.93
CA ALA A 162 -2.74 0.05 16.12
C ALA A 162 -4.13 0.00 15.45
N CYS A 163 -4.90 1.09 15.51
CA CYS A 163 -6.20 1.17 14.83
C CYS A 163 -6.05 1.03 13.30
N PHE A 164 -5.05 1.70 12.71
CA PHE A 164 -4.83 1.67 11.26
C PHE A 164 -4.29 0.32 10.79
N PHE A 165 -3.29 -0.25 11.48
CA PHE A 165 -2.81 -1.59 11.15
C PHE A 165 -3.88 -2.66 11.36
N TRP A 166 -4.73 -2.52 12.39
CA TRP A 166 -5.87 -3.43 12.56
C TRP A 166 -6.84 -3.32 11.39
N GLN A 167 -7.19 -2.10 10.96
CA GLN A 167 -8.06 -1.87 9.81
C GLN A 167 -7.48 -2.46 8.52
N GLU A 168 -6.18 -2.31 8.26
CA GLU A 168 -5.50 -2.90 7.09
C GLU A 168 -5.54 -4.44 7.14
N LEU A 169 -5.25 -5.04 8.31
CA LEU A 169 -5.27 -6.49 8.49
C LEU A 169 -6.69 -7.07 8.35
N GLU A 170 -7.65 -6.50 9.08
CA GLU A 170 -9.06 -6.90 9.03
C GLU A 170 -9.61 -6.75 7.60
N GLY A 171 -9.34 -5.61 6.96
CA GLY A 171 -9.75 -5.34 5.59
C GLY A 171 -9.23 -6.40 4.62
N THR A 172 -7.97 -6.79 4.77
CA THR A 172 -7.33 -7.82 3.94
C THR A 172 -7.92 -9.21 4.19
N VAL A 173 -8.20 -9.56 5.45
CA VAL A 173 -8.85 -10.84 5.80
C VAL A 173 -10.27 -10.91 5.24
N LEU A 174 -11.04 -9.83 5.35
CA LEU A 174 -12.38 -9.72 4.77
C LEU A 174 -12.34 -9.75 3.24
N TYR A 175 -11.33 -9.12 2.63
CA TYR A 175 -11.10 -9.18 1.19
C TYR A 175 -10.87 -10.63 0.73
N PHE A 176 -9.93 -11.35 1.34
CA PHE A 176 -9.68 -12.75 0.97
C PHE A 176 -10.89 -13.64 1.23
N SER A 177 -11.57 -13.46 2.35
CA SER A 177 -12.80 -14.19 2.67
C SER A 177 -13.86 -13.97 1.58
N SER A 178 -14.08 -12.71 1.19
CA SER A 178 -14.99 -12.35 0.10
C SER A 178 -14.53 -12.92 -1.25
N PHE A 179 -13.23 -12.91 -1.54
CA PHE A 179 -12.67 -13.43 -2.79
C PHE A 179 -12.93 -14.93 -2.94
N PHE A 180 -12.65 -15.72 -1.91
CA PHE A 180 -12.83 -17.16 -1.93
C PHE A 180 -14.29 -17.60 -1.79
N LEU A 181 -15.06 -17.00 -0.89
CA LEU A 181 -16.46 -17.37 -0.67
C LEU A 181 -17.38 -17.00 -1.85
N ASN A 182 -17.03 -15.97 -2.61
CA ASN A 182 -17.75 -15.60 -3.84
C ASN A 182 -17.17 -16.27 -5.09
N ASP A 183 -16.33 -17.30 -4.95
CA ASP A 183 -15.72 -18.05 -6.05
C ASP A 183 -14.98 -17.17 -7.07
N ARG A 184 -14.41 -16.03 -6.67
CA ARG A 184 -13.75 -15.11 -7.60
C ARG A 184 -12.48 -15.70 -8.20
N GLN A 185 -11.85 -16.65 -7.51
CA GLN A 185 -10.73 -17.44 -8.02
C GLN A 185 -11.12 -18.36 -9.19
N ARG A 186 -12.39 -18.73 -9.32
CA ARG A 186 -12.83 -19.79 -10.24
C ARG A 186 -12.68 -19.36 -11.70
N GLY A 187 -11.99 -20.17 -12.49
CA GLY A 187 -11.73 -19.91 -13.91
C GLY A 187 -10.51 -19.01 -14.18
N LYS A 188 -9.82 -18.51 -13.14
CA LYS A 188 -8.56 -17.78 -13.28
C LYS A 188 -7.38 -18.72 -13.47
N SER A 189 -6.35 -18.25 -14.16
CA SER A 189 -5.07 -18.96 -14.24
C SER A 189 -4.34 -18.95 -12.89
N ALA A 190 -3.46 -19.93 -12.66
CA ALA A 190 -2.63 -19.97 -11.47
C ALA A 190 -1.76 -18.71 -11.32
N ALA A 191 -1.27 -18.16 -12.43
CA ALA A 191 -0.51 -16.91 -12.43
C ALA A 191 -1.36 -15.72 -11.95
N SER A 192 -2.60 -15.59 -12.42
CA SER A 192 -3.52 -14.53 -11.96
C SER A 192 -3.85 -14.66 -10.47
N ILE A 193 -4.03 -15.89 -9.97
CA ILE A 193 -4.27 -16.15 -8.55
C ILE A 193 -3.02 -15.81 -7.71
N ALA A 194 -1.84 -16.19 -8.19
CA ALA A 194 -0.58 -15.86 -7.53
C ALA A 194 -0.37 -14.35 -7.41
N VAL A 195 -0.71 -13.58 -8.46
CA VAL A 195 -0.67 -12.11 -8.41
C VAL A 195 -1.56 -11.56 -7.29
N VAL A 196 -2.80 -12.05 -7.17
CA VAL A 196 -3.72 -11.62 -6.10
C VAL A 196 -3.15 -11.97 -4.72
N ILE A 197 -2.66 -13.20 -4.53
CA ILE A 197 -2.13 -13.64 -3.23
C ILE A 197 -0.88 -12.84 -2.85
N ILE A 198 0.07 -12.66 -3.77
CA ILE A 198 1.32 -11.94 -3.50
C ILE A 198 1.05 -10.46 -3.24
N ALA A 199 0.21 -9.82 -4.06
CA ALA A 199 -0.14 -8.41 -3.90
C ALA A 199 -0.84 -8.14 -2.56
N ASN A 200 -1.58 -9.11 -2.03
CA ASN A 200 -2.31 -8.96 -0.77
C ASN A 200 -1.58 -9.53 0.46
N GLY A 201 -0.59 -10.41 0.29
CA GLY A 201 0.16 -11.00 1.40
C GLY A 201 0.93 -9.98 2.23
N ILE A 202 1.42 -8.91 1.60
CA ILE A 202 2.11 -7.82 2.29
C ILE A 202 1.18 -7.08 3.27
N TRP A 203 -0.13 -7.02 2.98
CA TRP A 203 -1.16 -6.42 3.84
C TRP A 203 -1.61 -7.32 4.98
N VAL A 204 -1.04 -8.52 5.09
CA VAL A 204 -1.13 -9.35 6.30
C VAL A 204 0.15 -9.20 7.12
N ALA A 205 1.30 -9.39 6.47
CA ALA A 205 2.60 -9.40 7.16
C ALA A 205 2.99 -8.02 7.71
N GLY A 206 2.82 -6.95 6.92
CA GLY A 206 3.14 -5.58 7.32
C GLY A 206 2.32 -5.11 8.51
N PRO A 207 0.98 -5.19 8.46
CA PRO A 207 0.14 -4.80 9.58
C PRO A 207 0.33 -5.67 10.83
N ALA A 208 0.60 -6.97 10.69
CA ALA A 208 0.93 -7.82 11.85
C ALA A 208 2.23 -7.36 12.54
N LEU A 209 3.27 -7.03 11.78
CA LEU A 209 4.50 -6.44 12.33
C LEU A 209 4.23 -5.07 12.96
N GLY A 210 3.42 -4.24 12.30
CA GLY A 210 3.00 -2.93 12.79
C GLY A 210 2.26 -3.02 14.12
N LEU A 211 1.32 -3.97 14.26
CA LEU A 211 0.59 -4.24 15.51
C LEU A 211 1.53 -4.69 16.63
N TYR A 212 2.49 -5.56 16.33
CA TYR A 212 3.53 -5.95 17.30
C TYR A 212 4.32 -4.73 17.80
N CYS A 213 4.81 -3.89 16.87
CA CYS A 213 5.54 -2.67 17.24
C CYS A 213 4.65 -1.71 18.05
N CYS A 214 3.37 -1.55 17.68
CA CYS A 214 2.42 -0.72 18.40
C CYS A 214 2.20 -1.22 19.83
N TRP A 215 2.07 -2.52 20.03
CA TRP A 215 1.97 -3.12 21.35
C TRP A 215 3.18 -2.78 22.23
N GLU A 216 4.39 -2.98 21.72
CA GLU A 216 5.63 -2.67 22.44
C GLU A 216 5.75 -1.17 22.77
N MET A 217 5.39 -0.29 21.83
CA MET A 217 5.34 1.16 22.07
C MET A 217 4.32 1.54 23.15
N VAL A 218 3.16 0.88 23.20
CA VAL A 218 2.13 1.13 24.21
C VAL A 218 2.60 0.73 25.60
N GLN A 219 3.20 -0.46 25.72
CA GLN A 219 3.68 -1.02 26.99
C GLN A 219 4.87 -0.21 27.53
N SER A 220 5.91 -0.03 26.72
CA SER A 220 7.17 0.59 27.15
C SER A 220 7.13 2.12 27.14
N ASN A 221 6.24 2.73 26.33
CA ASN A 221 6.27 4.16 26.00
C ASN A 221 7.63 4.62 25.44
N THR A 222 8.31 3.74 24.70
CA THR A 222 9.57 3.99 23.99
C THR A 222 9.42 3.63 22.51
N LEU A 223 10.44 3.94 21.71
CA LEU A 223 10.56 3.51 20.30
C LEU A 223 11.60 2.39 20.13
N ASP A 224 12.04 1.76 21.22
CA ASP A 224 13.21 0.87 21.24
C ASP A 224 13.02 -0.41 20.42
N VAL A 225 11.78 -0.92 20.35
CA VAL A 225 11.39 -2.06 19.48
C VAL A 225 11.75 -1.81 18.01
N VAL A 226 11.84 -0.54 17.61
CA VAL A 226 12.21 -0.14 16.26
C VAL A 226 13.65 0.37 16.24
N ARG A 227 14.02 1.26 17.16
CA ARG A 227 15.31 2.00 17.10
C ARG A 227 16.51 1.20 17.59
N LEU A 228 16.31 0.20 18.46
CA LEU A 228 17.39 -0.52 19.15
C LEU A 228 17.37 -2.05 18.93
N SER A 229 16.39 -2.57 18.18
CA SER A 229 16.26 -4.01 17.89
C SER A 229 17.13 -4.50 16.73
#